data_AF-A0A2D9TCX6-F1
#
_entry.id   AF-A0A2D9TCX6-F1
#
_cell.length_a   1.000
_cell.length_b   1.000
_cell.length_c   1.000
_cell.angle_alpha   90.00
_cell.angle_beta   90.00
_cell.angle_gamma   90.00
#
_symmetry.space_group_name_H-M   'P 1'
#
loop_
_entity.id
_entity.type
_entity.pdbx_description
1 polymer ?
#
loop_
_entity_poly.entity_id
_entity_poly.type
_entity_poly.pdbx_seq_one_letter_code
_entity_poly.pdbx_strand_id
1 'polypeptide(L)'
;MERHEALVDLAERLYATLVSSDVDDALYHVDDLDIVLDETGVARVEALRLGLGSRVHLDPRRHGRFSETELWGLCVLGARQEPAGGTLGLKEDTWILERALVAGQRVGGQRLAAWFEGTFVYSDAGFRAIDLRRVETPRWEHSDLELVTCDMQVGMGAPLDIGMVTD
;
A
#
# COMPACT_ATOMS: atom_id res chain seq x y z
N MET A 1 7.83 9.51 -13.00
CA MET A 1 8.02 9.84 -11.56
C MET A 1 9.19 9.02 -11.02
N GLU A 2 9.97 9.52 -10.07
CA GLU A 2 11.01 8.70 -9.44
C GLU A 2 10.40 7.71 -8.43
N ARG A 3 11.01 6.54 -8.25
CA ARG A 3 10.48 5.47 -7.38
C ARG A 3 10.29 5.94 -5.93
N HIS A 4 11.18 6.80 -5.44
CA HIS A 4 11.07 7.36 -4.09
C HIS A 4 9.84 8.28 -3.97
N GLU A 5 9.63 9.19 -4.93
CA GLU A 5 8.45 10.06 -4.97
C GLU A 5 7.16 9.24 -5.03
N ALA A 6 7.14 8.15 -5.80
CA ALA A 6 5.99 7.25 -5.89
C ALA A 6 5.68 6.53 -4.58
N LEU A 7 6.71 6.18 -3.79
CA LEU A 7 6.52 5.60 -2.45
C LEU A 7 6.02 6.64 -1.44
N VAL A 8 6.44 7.90 -1.57
CA VAL A 8 5.91 9.01 -0.76
C VAL A 8 4.43 9.23 -1.07
N ASP A 9 4.03 9.31 -2.36
CA ASP A 9 2.61 9.42 -2.74
C ASP A 9 1.79 8.23 -2.22
N LEU A 10 2.34 7.01 -2.30
CA LEU A 10 1.68 5.83 -1.73
C LEU A 10 1.48 5.97 -0.22
N ALA A 11 2.51 6.44 0.51
CA ALA A 11 2.42 6.63 1.96
C ALA A 11 1.31 7.61 2.34
N GLU A 12 1.26 8.76 1.65
CA GLU A 12 0.24 9.79 1.85
C GLU A 12 -1.16 9.28 1.53
N ARG A 13 -1.32 8.56 0.42
CA ARG A 13 -2.60 8.01 -0.03
C ARG A 13 -3.16 6.96 0.92
N LEU A 14 -2.34 6.00 1.34
CA LEU A 14 -2.77 4.97 2.28
C LEU A 14 -3.03 5.55 3.67
N TYR A 15 -2.27 6.56 4.08
CA TYR A 15 -2.53 7.28 5.32
C TYR A 15 -3.88 8.02 5.25
N ALA A 16 -4.14 8.74 4.15
CA ALA A 16 -5.42 9.42 3.93
C ALA A 16 -6.59 8.43 3.94
N THR A 17 -6.44 7.26 3.32
CA THR A 17 -7.43 6.16 3.36
C THR A 17 -7.78 5.74 4.79
N LEU A 18 -6.80 5.66 5.70
CA LEU A 18 -7.06 5.34 7.10
C LEU A 18 -7.79 6.47 7.84
N VAL A 19 -7.42 7.72 7.55
CA VAL A 19 -8.03 8.92 8.14
C VAL A 19 -9.49 9.08 7.70
N SER A 20 -9.76 8.96 6.40
CA SER A 20 -11.11 9.05 5.82
C SER A 20 -11.94 7.80 6.06
N SER A 21 -11.29 6.66 6.34
CA SER A 21 -11.89 5.32 6.32
C SER A 21 -12.54 4.98 4.97
N ASP A 22 -11.99 5.54 3.89
CA ASP A 22 -12.42 5.31 2.52
C ASP A 22 -11.35 4.53 1.74
N VAL A 23 -11.67 3.27 1.43
CA VAL A 23 -10.75 2.34 0.75
C VAL A 23 -10.55 2.71 -0.72
N ASP A 24 -11.51 3.40 -1.33
CA ASP A 24 -11.47 3.68 -2.77
C ASP A 24 -10.30 4.61 -3.12
N ASP A 25 -9.88 5.46 -2.19
CA ASP A 25 -8.71 6.34 -2.35
C ASP A 25 -7.38 5.59 -2.54
N ALA A 26 -7.27 4.38 -2.00
CA ALA A 26 -6.07 3.53 -2.13
C ALA A 26 -6.04 2.75 -3.45
N LEU A 27 -7.17 2.66 -4.16
CA LEU A 27 -7.34 1.81 -5.33
C LEU A 27 -7.14 2.60 -6.63
N TYR A 28 -6.75 1.89 -7.70
CA TYR A 28 -7.05 2.36 -9.05
C TYR A 28 -8.56 2.44 -9.23
N HIS A 29 -9.06 3.49 -9.88
CA HIS A 29 -10.45 3.49 -10.32
C HIS A 29 -10.65 2.36 -11.34
N VAL A 30 -11.84 1.75 -11.38
CA VAL A 30 -12.12 0.64 -12.31
C VAL A 30 -11.90 1.09 -13.75
N ASP A 31 -12.33 2.31 -14.07
CA ASP A 31 -12.17 2.92 -15.40
C ASP A 31 -10.71 3.18 -15.80
N ASP A 32 -9.77 3.18 -14.84
CA ASP A 32 -8.34 3.42 -15.08
C ASP A 32 -7.53 2.10 -15.10
N LEU A 33 -8.17 0.95 -14.83
CA LEU A 33 -7.46 -0.33 -14.78
C LEU A 33 -6.87 -0.71 -16.13
N ASP A 34 -7.49 -0.30 -17.23
CA ASP A 34 -7.01 -0.56 -18.58
C ASP A 34 -5.70 0.18 -18.89
N ILE A 35 -5.32 1.20 -18.12
CA ILE A 35 -4.02 1.87 -18.27
C ILE A 35 -2.89 0.88 -17.99
N VAL A 36 -3.08 -0.01 -17.00
CA VAL A 36 -2.04 -0.91 -16.49
C VAL A 36 -2.27 -2.39 -16.82
N LEU A 37 -3.52 -2.80 -17.03
CA LEU A 37 -3.92 -4.19 -17.25
C LEU A 37 -4.47 -4.41 -18.65
N ASP A 38 -4.23 -5.60 -19.21
CA ASP A 38 -4.93 -6.10 -20.39
C ASP A 38 -6.40 -6.45 -20.08
N GLU A 39 -7.18 -6.75 -21.10
CA GLU A 39 -8.63 -7.04 -20.96
C GLU A 39 -8.90 -8.20 -19.99
N THR A 40 -8.03 -9.21 -19.94
CA THR A 40 -8.17 -10.35 -19.04
C THR A 40 -7.83 -9.96 -17.60
N GLY A 41 -6.79 -9.14 -17.42
CA GLY A 41 -6.41 -8.56 -16.14
C GLY A 41 -7.50 -7.67 -15.55
N VAL A 42 -8.08 -6.78 -16.36
CA VAL A 42 -9.20 -5.91 -15.97
C VAL A 42 -10.38 -6.76 -15.49
N ALA A 43 -10.85 -7.70 -16.31
CA ALA A 43 -11.99 -8.55 -15.96
C ALA A 43 -11.75 -9.36 -14.67
N ARG A 44 -10.50 -9.83 -14.45
CA ARG A 44 -10.13 -10.54 -13.21
C ARG A 44 -10.18 -9.61 -12.00
N VAL A 45 -9.61 -8.42 -12.09
CA VAL A 45 -9.60 -7.45 -10.98
C VAL A 45 -11.00 -6.98 -10.65
N GLU A 46 -11.84 -6.69 -11.64
CA GLU A 46 -13.25 -6.39 -11.42
C GLU A 46 -13.96 -7.52 -10.66
N ALA A 47 -13.77 -8.77 -11.09
CA ALA A 47 -14.35 -9.92 -10.41
C ALA A 47 -13.86 -10.06 -8.96
N LEU A 48 -12.56 -9.81 -8.69
CA LEU A 48 -12.01 -9.80 -7.32
C LEU A 48 -12.64 -8.68 -6.47
N ARG A 49 -12.89 -7.51 -7.06
CA ARG A 49 -13.44 -6.34 -6.36
C ARG A 49 -14.92 -6.45 -6.04
N LEU A 50 -15.69 -7.32 -6.70
CA LEU A 50 -17.07 -7.62 -6.30
C LEU A 50 -17.20 -8.06 -4.83
N GLY A 51 -16.15 -8.70 -4.29
CA GLY A 51 -16.06 -9.10 -2.89
C GLY A 51 -15.21 -8.18 -2.02
N LEU A 52 -14.84 -6.98 -2.47
CA LEU A 52 -13.94 -6.10 -1.72
C LEU A 52 -14.56 -5.65 -0.41
N GLY A 53 -15.79 -5.13 -0.44
CA GLY A 53 -16.46 -4.58 0.74
C GLY A 53 -16.73 -5.61 1.86
N SER A 54 -16.70 -6.90 1.56
CA SER A 54 -16.79 -7.97 2.57
C SER A 54 -15.43 -8.37 3.15
N ARG A 55 -14.33 -8.12 2.41
CA ARG A 55 -12.95 -8.45 2.82
C ARG A 55 -12.27 -7.29 3.55
N VAL A 56 -12.55 -6.06 3.10
CA VAL A 56 -11.90 -4.85 3.60
C VAL A 56 -12.99 -3.93 4.15
N HIS A 57 -12.99 -3.78 5.47
CA HIS A 57 -13.88 -2.87 6.18
C HIS A 57 -13.07 -2.00 7.13
N LEU A 58 -13.04 -0.69 6.86
CA LEU A 58 -12.42 0.28 7.74
C LEU A 58 -13.46 0.77 8.76
N ASP A 59 -13.41 0.24 9.98
CA ASP A 59 -14.19 0.76 11.11
C ASP A 59 -13.71 2.19 11.44
N PRO A 60 -14.54 3.24 11.27
CA PRO A 60 -14.14 4.62 11.49
C PRO A 60 -13.68 4.91 12.92
N ARG A 61 -14.15 4.15 13.92
CA ARG A 61 -13.74 4.32 15.32
C ARG A 61 -12.34 3.79 15.59
N ARG A 62 -11.88 2.83 14.79
CA ARG A 62 -10.56 2.19 14.92
C ARG A 62 -9.55 2.82 13.97
N HIS A 63 -9.91 2.90 12.69
CA HIS A 63 -9.04 3.41 11.61
C HIS A 63 -8.94 4.93 11.65
N GLY A 64 -10.04 5.64 11.94
CA GLY A 64 -10.06 7.09 12.09
C GLY A 64 -9.15 7.62 13.20
N ARG A 65 -8.60 6.78 14.10
CA ARG A 65 -7.55 7.20 15.06
C ARG A 65 -6.31 7.76 14.39
N PHE A 66 -6.07 7.43 13.12
CA PHE A 66 -5.01 8.06 12.34
C PHE A 66 -5.19 9.58 12.23
N SER A 67 -6.41 10.12 12.33
CA SER A 67 -6.65 11.58 12.34
C SER A 67 -6.04 12.30 13.55
N GLU A 68 -5.59 11.56 14.55
CA GLU A 68 -4.93 12.09 15.76
C GLU A 68 -3.41 12.08 15.64
N THR A 69 -2.87 11.69 14.48
CA THR A 69 -1.44 11.53 14.22
C THR A 69 -1.01 12.38 13.03
N GLU A 70 0.28 12.41 12.75
CA GLU A 70 0.85 12.87 11.47
C GLU A 70 1.52 11.69 10.77
N LEU A 71 1.55 11.67 9.43
CA LEU A 71 2.24 10.61 8.67
C LEU A 71 3.70 10.53 9.10
N TRP A 72 4.12 9.34 9.57
CA TRP A 72 5.50 9.08 10.01
C TRP A 72 6.30 8.31 8.96
N GLY A 73 5.64 7.41 8.22
CA GLY A 73 6.27 6.73 7.10
C GLY A 73 5.52 5.50 6.61
N LEU A 74 6.16 4.82 5.67
CA LEU A 74 5.69 3.63 4.99
C LEU A 74 6.83 2.61 4.88
N CYS A 75 6.50 1.35 5.16
CA CYS A 75 7.34 0.19 4.91
C CYS A 75 6.60 -0.75 3.96
N VAL A 76 7.25 -1.24 2.90
CA VAL A 76 6.63 -2.17 1.94
C VAL A 76 7.34 -3.50 1.88
N LEU A 77 6.58 -4.56 1.63
CA LEU A 77 7.05 -5.94 1.49
C LEU A 77 6.45 -6.64 0.27
N GLY A 78 7.15 -7.66 -0.20
CA GLY A 78 6.79 -8.45 -1.37
C GLY A 78 7.09 -7.72 -2.68
N ALA A 79 8.06 -6.81 -2.67
CA ALA A 79 8.44 -6.04 -3.85
C ALA A 79 9.10 -6.96 -4.88
N ARG A 80 8.55 -7.01 -6.09
CA ARG A 80 9.14 -7.75 -7.20
C ARG A 80 8.73 -7.17 -8.55
N GLN A 81 9.46 -7.56 -9.58
CA GLN A 81 9.04 -7.33 -10.96
C GLN A 81 8.10 -8.46 -11.41
N GLU A 82 6.95 -8.09 -11.95
CA GLU A 82 5.98 -8.98 -12.60
C GLU A 82 6.01 -8.74 -14.11
N PRO A 83 6.13 -9.79 -14.95
CA PRO A 83 6.23 -9.63 -16.39
C PRO A 83 4.90 -9.24 -17.06
N ALA A 84 5.01 -8.62 -18.23
CA ALA A 84 3.89 -8.36 -19.12
C ALA A 84 3.17 -9.66 -19.50
N GLY A 85 1.83 -9.63 -19.54
CA GLY A 85 1.00 -10.81 -19.80
C GLY A 85 1.10 -11.90 -18.72
N GLY A 86 1.72 -11.60 -17.57
CA GLY A 86 1.86 -12.51 -16.44
C GLY A 86 0.54 -12.83 -15.74
N THR A 87 0.60 -13.32 -14.51
CA THR A 87 -0.60 -13.80 -13.80
C THR A 87 -1.59 -12.67 -13.53
N LEU A 88 -1.10 -11.44 -13.40
CA LEU A 88 -1.94 -10.26 -13.21
C LEU A 88 -2.56 -9.72 -14.52
N GLY A 89 -2.03 -10.11 -15.69
CA GLY A 89 -2.44 -9.53 -16.97
C GLY A 89 -1.96 -8.09 -17.15
N LEU A 90 -0.71 -7.80 -16.76
CA LEU A 90 -0.11 -6.48 -16.94
C LEU A 90 0.20 -6.22 -18.42
N LYS A 91 0.03 -4.97 -18.87
CA LYS A 91 0.39 -4.59 -20.25
C LYS A 91 1.90 -4.53 -20.48
N GLU A 92 2.68 -4.32 -19.43
CA GLU A 92 4.12 -4.19 -19.46
C GLU A 92 4.78 -4.77 -18.20
N ASP A 93 6.08 -4.99 -18.25
CA ASP A 93 6.86 -5.44 -17.09
C ASP A 93 6.81 -4.39 -15.99
N THR A 94 6.25 -4.75 -14.84
CA THR A 94 5.88 -3.76 -13.82
C THR A 94 6.31 -4.20 -12.43
N TRP A 95 6.72 -3.25 -11.59
CA TRP A 95 6.95 -3.51 -10.18
C TRP A 95 5.65 -3.61 -9.40
N ILE A 96 5.52 -4.65 -8.59
CA ILE A 96 4.39 -4.86 -7.69
C ILE A 96 4.83 -4.99 -6.24
N LEU A 97 3.94 -4.63 -5.32
CA LEU A 97 4.09 -4.79 -3.88
C LEU A 97 2.91 -5.56 -3.32
N GLU A 98 3.11 -6.32 -2.24
CA GLU A 98 2.03 -7.13 -1.66
C GLU A 98 1.52 -6.59 -0.33
N ARG A 99 2.38 -5.91 0.44
CA ARG A 99 2.03 -5.40 1.77
C ARG A 99 2.65 -4.03 1.99
N ALA A 100 1.92 -3.17 2.68
CA ALA A 100 2.31 -1.82 3.02
C ALA A 100 1.94 -1.51 4.47
N LEU A 101 2.92 -1.28 5.34
CA LEU A 101 2.72 -0.84 6.72
C LEU A 101 2.81 0.67 6.75
N VAL A 102 1.67 1.30 7.00
CA VAL A 102 1.57 2.75 7.15
C VAL A 102 1.59 3.08 8.63
N ALA A 103 2.35 4.11 8.98
CA ALA A 103 2.46 4.56 10.36
C ALA A 103 2.23 6.05 10.49
N GLY A 104 1.48 6.42 11.54
CA GLY A 104 1.33 7.78 12.01
C GLY A 104 2.00 7.96 13.37
N GLN A 105 2.44 9.18 13.69
CA GLN A 105 3.03 9.53 14.96
C GLN A 105 2.28 10.70 15.60
N ARG A 106 2.00 10.60 16.91
CA ARG A 106 1.47 11.72 17.71
C ARG A 106 2.57 12.67 18.15
N VAL A 107 2.16 13.89 18.47
CA VAL A 107 2.94 14.79 19.34
C VAL A 107 3.21 14.06 20.67
N GLY A 108 4.49 13.83 20.99
CA GLY A 108 4.91 13.00 22.13
C GLY A 108 5.55 11.66 21.73
N GLY A 109 5.56 11.32 20.44
CA GLY A 109 6.40 10.25 19.88
C GLY A 109 5.70 8.90 19.72
N GLN A 110 4.51 8.71 20.29
CA GLN A 110 3.74 7.47 20.19
C GLN A 110 3.32 7.19 18.75
N ARG A 111 3.48 5.95 18.27
CA ARG A 111 3.23 5.55 16.88
C ARG A 111 2.02 4.62 16.76
N LEU A 112 1.19 4.86 15.76
CA LEU A 112 0.05 4.03 15.36
C LEU A 112 0.36 3.44 13.99
N ALA A 113 0.17 2.14 13.79
CA ALA A 113 0.39 1.54 12.47
C ALA A 113 -0.65 0.49 12.11
N ALA A 114 -0.81 0.28 10.80
CA ALA A 114 -1.68 -0.73 10.21
C ALA A 114 -1.12 -1.25 8.89
N TRP A 115 -1.22 -2.56 8.66
CA TRP A 115 -0.90 -3.18 7.38
C TRP A 115 -2.06 -3.06 6.40
N PHE A 116 -1.75 -2.67 5.17
CA PHE A 116 -2.53 -2.97 3.98
C PHE A 116 -1.94 -4.21 3.31
N GLU A 117 -2.78 -5.17 2.96
CA GLU A 117 -2.40 -6.36 2.21
C GLU A 117 -3.20 -6.42 0.92
N GLY A 118 -2.52 -6.55 -0.22
CA GLY A 118 -3.15 -6.43 -1.52
C GLY A 118 -2.16 -6.64 -2.66
N THR A 119 -2.45 -6.02 -3.79
CA THR A 119 -1.54 -5.96 -4.93
C THR A 119 -1.46 -4.50 -5.37
N PHE A 120 -0.30 -3.89 -5.14
CA PHE A 120 0.01 -2.54 -5.57
C PHE A 120 0.84 -2.60 -6.83
N VAL A 121 0.55 -1.75 -7.80
CA VAL A 121 1.22 -1.72 -9.11
C VAL A 121 1.83 -0.34 -9.31
N TYR A 122 3.11 -0.32 -9.68
CA TYR A 122 3.82 0.90 -10.06
C TYR A 122 3.53 1.27 -11.51
N SER A 123 3.05 2.47 -11.79
CA SER A 123 2.93 2.98 -13.15
C SER A 123 3.46 4.41 -13.27
N ASP A 124 3.30 5.03 -14.43
CA ASP A 124 3.54 6.46 -14.59
C ASP A 124 2.70 7.34 -13.64
N ALA A 125 1.55 6.83 -13.17
CA ALA A 125 0.71 7.47 -12.15
C ALA A 125 1.13 7.15 -10.70
N GLY A 126 2.22 6.38 -10.51
CA GLY A 126 2.73 5.96 -9.21
C GLY A 126 2.22 4.60 -8.74
N PHE A 127 2.39 4.32 -7.45
CA PHE A 127 1.86 3.10 -6.84
C PHE A 127 0.40 3.28 -6.43
N ARG A 128 -0.46 2.38 -6.89
CA ARG A 128 -1.84 2.23 -6.37
C ARG A 128 -2.23 0.76 -6.31
N ALA A 129 -3.19 0.44 -5.44
CA ALA A 129 -3.70 -0.92 -5.34
C ALA A 129 -4.64 -1.25 -6.51
N ILE A 130 -4.40 -2.37 -7.19
CA ILE A 130 -5.39 -2.96 -8.10
C ILE A 130 -6.39 -3.83 -7.33
N ASP A 131 -5.98 -4.43 -6.21
CA ASP A 131 -6.86 -5.13 -5.26
C ASP A 131 -6.33 -4.96 -3.83
N LEU A 132 -7.24 -4.98 -2.86
CA LEU A 132 -6.92 -5.08 -1.44
C LEU A 132 -7.59 -6.33 -0.87
N ARG A 133 -6.79 -7.15 -0.19
CA ARG A 133 -7.23 -8.38 0.47
C ARG A 133 -7.62 -8.14 1.91
N ARG A 134 -6.91 -7.24 2.60
CA ARG A 134 -7.12 -6.93 4.01
C ARG A 134 -6.53 -5.58 4.37
N VAL A 135 -7.15 -4.89 5.31
CA VAL A 135 -6.51 -3.83 6.09
C VAL A 135 -6.57 -4.23 7.56
N GLU A 136 -5.43 -4.18 8.23
CA GLU A 136 -5.33 -4.53 9.64
C GLU A 136 -5.97 -3.46 10.52
N THR A 137 -6.60 -3.90 11.63
CA THR A 137 -6.97 -2.98 12.70
C THR A 137 -5.73 -2.28 13.25
N PRO A 138 -5.70 -0.93 13.32
CA PRO A 138 -4.53 -0.21 13.79
C PRO A 138 -4.15 -0.52 15.23
N ARG A 139 -2.85 -0.53 15.49
CA ARG A 139 -2.29 -0.77 16.83
C ARG A 139 -1.26 0.29 17.20
N TRP A 140 -1.36 0.79 18.42
CA TRP A 140 -0.33 1.64 19.01
C TRP A 140 0.92 0.80 19.29
N GLU A 141 2.10 1.37 19.05
CA GLU A 141 3.40 0.71 19.22
C GLU A 141 3.42 -0.68 18.56
N HIS A 142 3.04 -0.68 17.28
CA HIS A 142 3.00 -1.89 16.48
C HIS A 142 4.40 -2.51 16.40
N SER A 143 4.55 -3.78 16.81
CA SER A 143 5.84 -4.47 16.90
C SER A 143 6.67 -4.41 15.62
N ASP A 144 5.99 -4.49 14.48
CA ASP A 144 6.65 -4.47 13.17
C ASP A 144 7.37 -3.14 12.89
N LEU A 145 7.04 -2.04 13.58
CA LEU A 145 7.79 -0.78 13.45
C LEU A 145 9.24 -0.90 13.91
N GLU A 146 9.57 -1.91 14.72
CA GLU A 146 10.93 -2.17 15.20
C GLU A 146 11.53 -3.46 14.61
N LEU A 147 10.68 -4.43 14.25
CA LEU A 147 11.10 -5.79 13.92
C LEU A 147 11.13 -6.11 12.43
N VAL A 148 10.41 -5.36 11.59
CA VAL A 148 10.26 -5.71 10.17
C VAL A 148 11.43 -5.17 9.35
N THR A 149 11.94 -6.00 8.43
CA THR A 149 12.89 -5.54 7.41
C THR A 149 12.11 -5.25 6.14
N CYS A 150 12.04 -3.98 5.76
CA CYS A 150 11.32 -3.52 4.58
C CYS A 150 12.10 -3.80 3.30
N ASP A 151 11.41 -4.20 2.22
CA ASP A 151 12.02 -4.24 0.89
C ASP A 151 12.32 -2.81 0.41
N MET A 152 11.40 -1.89 0.68
CA MET A 152 11.57 -0.45 0.49
C MET A 152 10.86 0.32 1.60
N GLN A 153 11.31 1.54 1.88
CA GLN A 153 10.68 2.41 2.89
C GLN A 153 10.82 3.89 2.55
N VAL A 154 9.90 4.69 3.07
CA VAL A 154 9.96 6.15 3.08
C VAL A 154 9.51 6.68 4.43
N GLY A 155 10.18 7.72 4.94
CA GLY A 155 10.06 8.06 6.35
C GLY A 155 10.51 6.88 7.22
N MET A 156 10.06 6.85 8.48
CA MET A 156 10.50 5.89 9.50
C MET A 156 12.01 6.00 9.82
N GLY A 157 12.35 6.62 10.97
CA GLY A 157 13.73 6.85 11.39
C GLY A 157 14.63 5.61 11.29
N ALA A 158 15.84 5.84 10.75
CA ALA A 158 16.89 4.90 10.31
C ALA A 158 16.56 3.38 10.31
N PRO A 159 16.49 2.74 9.13
CA PRO A 159 16.68 1.29 9.07
C PRO A 159 18.09 0.99 9.58
N LEU A 160 18.21 0.00 10.46
CA LEU A 160 19.51 -0.66 10.63
C LEU A 160 19.97 -1.09 9.23
N ASP A 161 21.15 -0.60 8.81
CA ASP A 161 21.82 -0.92 7.56
C ASP A 161 21.63 -2.40 7.19
N ILE A 162 20.88 -2.68 6.11
CA ILE A 162 20.96 -3.97 5.43
C ILE A 162 21.02 -3.68 3.93
N GLY A 163 22.17 -4.03 3.36
CA GLY A 163 22.58 -3.71 2.01
C GLY A 163 21.57 -4.17 0.96
N MET A 164 21.43 -3.35 -0.06
CA MET A 164 20.74 -3.69 -1.30
C MET A 164 21.26 -5.03 -1.80
N VAL A 165 20.34 -5.98 -2.02
CA VAL A 165 20.57 -7.07 -2.97
C VAL A 165 20.59 -6.41 -4.34
N THR A 166 21.79 -6.11 -4.82
CA THR A 166 22.03 -5.79 -6.23
C THR A 166 21.97 -7.08 -7.02
N ASP A 167 21.19 -7.10 -8.10
CA ASP A 167 21.42 -8.03 -9.21
C ASP A 167 22.83 -7.85 -9.79
#